data_AF-A0A172Q7E0-F1
#
_entry.id   AF-A0A172Q7E0-F1
#
_cell.length_a   1.000
_cell.length_b   1.000
_cell.length_c   1.000
_cell.angle_alpha   90.00
_cell.angle_beta   90.00
_cell.angle_gamma   90.00
#
_symmetry.space_group_name_H-M   'P 1'
#
loop_
_entity.id
_entity.type
_entity.pdbx_description
1 polymer ?
#
loop_
_entity_poly.entity_id
_entity_poly.type
_entity_poly.pdbx_seq_one_letter_code
_entity_poly.pdbx_strand_id
1 'polypeptide(L)'
;MSKIVVVGTNHAGTMAIKTMLNNYGNDNEIVTFDQNSNISFLGCGMALWIGEQIDGPEGLFYSDKEQLEAMGAKVYMNSPVISIDYDNKEVKALVDGKEHIESYDKLILATGSQPIIPPVKGVEIQEGSREFKATLENLQFVKLYQNAEEVIEKLHNPEIKRVAVVGAGYIGVELAEAFQRKGKDVVLVDIADTCMGGYYDREFTDLMSRNLEEHGVKLAFGQAVQAVEGQGKVERLVTDKETFDVDMVLMAVGFRPNTALGDGKLETFRNGAWVVNKKQETSMKDVYAIGDCATVYDNARNDTNYIALASNAVRTGIVAAHNACGREVEGPGVQGSNGISIYGLNMVSTGLTLEKAKQAGYEAVETSFKDLQKPGFIKHNNYEVTIKIVYDKKSRIILGCQMVSKEDISMGIHMFSLAIQEKVTIDKLALLDLFFLPHFNQPYNYITMAALSAEDLAQ
;
A
#
# COMPACT_ATOMS: atom_id res chain seq x y z
N MET A 1 -31.23 15.61 -9.65
CA MET A 1 -30.04 16.07 -8.94
C MET A 1 -29.89 15.19 -7.72
N SER A 2 -28.80 14.44 -7.59
CA SER A 2 -28.56 13.59 -6.42
C SER A 2 -27.53 14.23 -5.51
N LYS A 3 -27.75 14.13 -4.20
CA LYS A 3 -26.79 14.54 -3.19
C LYS A 3 -25.91 13.36 -2.81
N ILE A 4 -24.60 13.53 -2.98
CA ILE A 4 -23.60 12.49 -2.76
C ILE A 4 -22.69 12.93 -1.62
N VAL A 5 -22.71 12.18 -0.52
CA VAL A 5 -21.82 12.40 0.61
C VAL A 5 -20.62 11.46 0.52
N VAL A 6 -19.41 12.01 0.67
CA VAL A 6 -18.15 11.27 0.72
C VAL A 6 -17.57 11.38 2.13
N VAL A 7 -17.17 10.24 2.72
CA VAL A 7 -16.59 10.19 4.07
C VAL A 7 -15.11 9.77 3.97
N GLY A 8 -14.21 10.74 4.12
CA GLY A 8 -12.77 10.60 3.91
C GLY A 8 -12.32 11.11 2.54
N THR A 9 -11.29 11.96 2.51
CA THR A 9 -10.82 12.72 1.34
C THR A 9 -9.31 12.62 1.15
N ASN A 10 -8.76 11.40 1.23
CA ASN A 10 -7.38 11.16 0.79
C ASN A 10 -7.36 10.59 -0.64
N HIS A 11 -6.52 9.59 -0.96
CA HIS A 11 -6.44 8.98 -2.30
C HIS A 11 -7.78 8.61 -2.92
N ALA A 12 -8.59 7.80 -2.23
CA ALA A 12 -9.84 7.29 -2.79
C ALA A 12 -10.91 8.38 -2.90
N GLY A 13 -11.16 9.10 -1.81
CA GLY A 13 -12.17 10.16 -1.75
C GLY A 13 -11.89 11.31 -2.71
N THR A 14 -10.65 11.83 -2.74
CA THR A 14 -10.28 12.89 -3.68
C THR A 14 -10.48 12.47 -5.12
N MET A 15 -10.11 11.23 -5.47
CA MET A 15 -10.32 10.74 -6.83
C MET A 15 -11.81 10.61 -7.16
N ALA A 16 -12.61 10.06 -6.26
CA ALA A 16 -14.06 9.96 -6.46
C ALA A 16 -14.69 11.34 -6.66
N ILE A 17 -14.38 12.32 -5.80
CA ILE A 17 -14.89 13.69 -5.89
C ILE A 17 -14.49 14.33 -7.22
N LYS A 18 -13.20 14.29 -7.59
CA LYS A 18 -12.73 14.87 -8.86
C LYS A 18 -13.41 14.22 -10.06
N THR A 19 -13.60 12.89 -10.06
CA THR A 19 -14.31 12.19 -11.13
C THR A 19 -15.77 12.62 -11.20
N MET A 20 -16.49 12.71 -10.08
CA MET A 20 -17.89 13.14 -10.06
C MET A 20 -18.04 14.57 -10.57
N LEU A 21 -17.24 15.52 -10.06
CA LEU A 21 -17.35 16.94 -10.45
C LEU A 21 -17.01 17.16 -11.93
N ASN A 22 -15.94 16.54 -12.44
CA ASN A 22 -15.52 16.70 -13.83
C ASN A 22 -16.51 16.15 -14.86
N ASN A 23 -17.32 15.15 -14.48
CA ASN A 23 -18.20 14.46 -15.43
C ASN A 23 -19.69 14.79 -15.21
N TYR A 24 -20.07 15.11 -13.97
CA TYR A 24 -21.48 15.17 -13.53
C TYR A 24 -21.77 16.29 -12.52
N GLY A 25 -20.84 17.24 -12.33
CA GLY A 25 -20.92 18.24 -11.25
C GLY A 25 -22.16 19.15 -11.32
N ASN A 26 -22.67 19.44 -12.52
CA ASN A 26 -23.89 20.27 -12.67
C ASN A 26 -25.18 19.53 -12.25
N ASP A 27 -25.13 18.19 -12.21
CA ASP A 27 -26.29 17.34 -11.97
C ASP A 27 -26.29 16.76 -10.54
N ASN A 28 -25.25 16.99 -9.74
CA ASN A 28 -25.11 16.39 -8.41
C ASN A 28 -24.52 17.39 -7.40
N GLU A 29 -25.01 17.33 -6.16
CA GLU A 29 -24.41 18.04 -5.03
C GLU A 29 -23.39 17.13 -4.36
N ILE A 30 -22.12 17.53 -4.32
CA ILE A 30 -21.05 16.73 -3.72
C ILE A 30 -20.62 17.36 -2.39
N VAL A 31 -20.81 16.63 -1.30
CA VAL A 31 -20.38 17.04 0.05
C VAL A 31 -19.36 16.04 0.57
N THR A 32 -18.27 16.53 1.14
CA THR A 32 -17.26 15.64 1.74
C THR A 32 -16.90 16.05 3.16
N PHE A 33 -16.65 15.05 3.99
CA PHE A 33 -16.18 15.19 5.36
C PHE A 33 -14.84 14.50 5.51
N ASP A 34 -13.85 15.20 6.05
CA ASP A 34 -12.59 14.60 6.49
C ASP A 34 -12.29 15.01 7.93
N GLN A 35 -11.91 14.04 8.75
CA GLN A 35 -11.58 14.26 10.15
C GLN A 35 -10.21 14.94 10.33
N ASN A 36 -9.36 14.91 9.32
CA ASN A 36 -8.00 15.41 9.37
C ASN A 36 -7.92 16.91 9.04
N SER A 37 -6.78 17.52 9.34
CA SER A 37 -6.48 18.93 9.05
C SER A 37 -5.91 19.14 7.64
N ASN A 38 -5.49 18.06 6.97
CA ASN A 38 -5.02 18.04 5.59
C ASN A 38 -5.62 16.84 4.83
N ILE A 39 -5.66 16.95 3.50
CA ILE A 39 -6.26 15.97 2.58
C ILE A 39 -5.36 15.76 1.36
N SER A 40 -5.59 14.69 0.60
CA SER A 40 -4.84 14.37 -0.63
C SER A 40 -3.32 14.28 -0.44
N PHE A 41 -2.89 13.75 0.70
CA PHE A 41 -1.50 13.54 1.07
C PHE A 41 -0.94 12.24 0.48
N LEU A 42 0.27 12.31 -0.08
CA LEU A 42 1.08 11.22 -0.60
C LEU A 42 1.88 10.57 0.53
N GLY A 43 1.22 9.72 1.32
CA GLY A 43 1.87 8.97 2.39
C GLY A 43 3.05 8.09 1.92
N CYS A 44 3.05 7.68 0.65
CA CYS A 44 4.18 6.95 0.04
C CYS A 44 5.48 7.79 -0.04
N GLY A 45 5.41 9.12 0.02
CA GLY A 45 6.59 9.99 0.03
C GLY A 45 7.20 10.21 1.42
N MET A 46 6.59 9.69 2.50
CA MET A 46 7.07 9.93 3.87
C MET A 46 8.49 9.42 4.10
N ALA A 47 8.81 8.21 3.64
CA ALA A 47 10.16 7.65 3.80
C ALA A 47 11.21 8.44 2.99
N LEU A 48 10.84 8.93 1.80
CA LEU A 48 11.70 9.81 0.99
C LEU A 48 11.96 11.13 1.71
N TRP A 49 10.93 11.71 2.34
CA TRP A 49 11.07 12.95 3.11
C TRP A 49 11.95 12.75 4.35
N ILE A 50 11.65 11.72 5.16
CA ILE A 50 12.42 11.38 6.36
C ILE A 50 13.88 11.11 6.00
N GLY A 51 14.14 10.44 4.88
CA GLY A 51 15.48 10.08 4.40
C GLY A 51 16.20 11.15 3.57
N GLU A 52 15.68 12.38 3.51
CA GLU A 52 16.23 13.52 2.75
C GLU A 52 16.50 13.17 1.27
N GLN A 53 15.58 12.42 0.66
CA GLN A 53 15.59 12.13 -0.78
C GLN A 53 14.77 13.15 -1.58
N ILE A 54 13.98 13.98 -0.90
CA ILE A 54 13.23 15.12 -1.44
C ILE A 54 13.47 16.35 -0.57
N ASP A 55 13.34 17.55 -1.16
CA ASP A 55 13.65 18.81 -0.49
C ASP A 55 12.70 19.13 0.68
N GLY A 56 11.43 18.72 0.58
CA GLY A 56 10.40 19.08 1.54
C GLY A 56 9.03 18.47 1.25
N PRO A 57 8.03 18.76 2.09
CA PRO A 57 6.70 18.17 2.01
C PRO A 57 5.79 18.80 0.95
N GLU A 58 6.16 19.92 0.35
CA GLU A 58 5.29 20.73 -0.52
C GLU A 58 4.76 19.92 -1.71
N GLY A 59 5.59 19.02 -2.27
CA GLY A 59 5.22 18.13 -3.37
C GLY A 59 4.41 16.89 -2.96
N LEU A 60 4.15 16.69 -1.66
CA LEU A 60 3.44 15.52 -1.15
C LEU A 60 1.91 15.70 -1.13
N PHE A 61 1.38 16.79 -1.69
CA PHE A 61 -0.05 17.03 -1.80
C PHE A 61 -0.44 17.25 -3.26
N TYR A 62 -1.41 16.47 -3.76
CA TYR A 62 -1.89 16.58 -5.16
C TYR A 62 -3.28 17.23 -5.28
N SER A 63 -3.84 17.67 -4.16
CA SER A 63 -5.04 18.49 -4.06
C SER A 63 -5.11 19.12 -2.68
N ASP A 64 -5.99 20.10 -2.53
CA ASP A 64 -6.32 20.74 -1.26
C ASP A 64 -7.84 21.03 -1.21
N LYS A 65 -8.29 21.68 -0.14
CA LYS A 65 -9.70 22.05 0.06
C LYS A 65 -10.14 23.03 -1.03
N GLU A 66 -9.34 24.06 -1.25
CA GLU A 66 -9.63 25.18 -2.14
C GLU A 66 -9.83 24.70 -3.59
N GLN A 67 -9.01 23.76 -4.04
CA GLN A 67 -9.14 23.14 -5.36
C GLN A 67 -10.44 22.35 -5.50
N LEU A 68 -10.82 21.57 -4.48
CA LEU A 68 -12.07 20.79 -4.52
C LEU A 68 -13.30 21.71 -4.46
N GLU A 69 -13.26 22.78 -3.68
CA GLU A 69 -14.32 23.79 -3.62
C GLU A 69 -14.44 24.58 -4.94
N ALA A 70 -13.31 24.94 -5.57
CA ALA A 70 -13.29 25.57 -6.89
C ALA A 70 -13.89 24.67 -7.99
N MET A 71 -13.84 23.35 -7.81
CA MET A 71 -14.50 22.38 -8.69
C MET A 71 -16.00 22.19 -8.37
N GLY A 72 -16.49 22.71 -7.25
CA GLY A 72 -17.90 22.67 -6.85
C GLY A 72 -18.25 21.74 -5.69
N ALA A 73 -17.27 21.12 -5.01
CA ALA A 73 -17.56 20.37 -3.79
C ALA A 73 -17.77 21.29 -2.57
N LYS A 74 -18.57 20.83 -1.62
CA LYS A 74 -18.64 21.38 -0.26
C LYS A 74 -17.74 20.56 0.65
N VAL A 75 -16.70 21.18 1.23
CA VAL A 75 -15.64 20.45 1.95
C VAL A 75 -15.61 20.82 3.43
N TYR A 76 -15.88 19.82 4.28
CA TYR A 76 -15.78 19.91 5.73
C TYR A 76 -14.49 19.26 6.23
N MET A 77 -13.51 20.10 6.58
CA MET A 77 -12.23 19.69 7.19
C MET A 77 -12.34 19.60 8.71
N ASN A 78 -11.45 18.87 9.37
CA ASN A 78 -11.48 18.64 10.83
C ASN A 78 -12.85 18.15 11.34
N SER A 79 -13.61 17.49 10.48
CA SER A 79 -15.03 17.20 10.66
C SER A 79 -15.26 15.69 10.63
N PRO A 80 -15.00 14.98 11.75
CA PRO A 80 -15.22 13.54 11.83
C PRO A 80 -16.70 13.21 11.64
N VAL A 81 -16.98 12.24 10.78
CA VAL A 81 -18.27 11.55 10.81
C VAL A 81 -18.28 10.61 12.00
N ILE A 82 -19.31 10.73 12.85
CA ILE A 82 -19.42 9.99 14.12
C ILE A 82 -20.49 8.90 14.07
N SER A 83 -21.49 9.01 13.18
CA SER A 83 -22.49 7.97 12.96
C SER A 83 -23.18 8.14 11.61
N ILE A 84 -23.77 7.07 11.10
CA ILE A 84 -24.54 7.06 9.85
C ILE A 84 -25.90 6.40 10.13
N ASP A 85 -26.97 7.14 9.87
CA ASP A 85 -28.32 6.59 9.84
C ASP A 85 -28.62 6.16 8.40
N TYR A 86 -28.50 4.86 8.17
CA TYR A 86 -28.74 4.26 6.87
C TYR A 86 -30.23 4.17 6.48
N ASP A 87 -31.13 4.21 7.48
CA ASP A 87 -32.56 4.07 7.25
C ASP A 87 -33.16 5.43 6.83
N ASN A 88 -32.72 6.50 7.50
CA ASN A 88 -33.09 7.88 7.17
C ASN A 88 -32.17 8.52 6.10
N LYS A 89 -31.08 7.83 5.73
CA LYS A 89 -30.02 8.31 4.83
C LYS A 89 -29.40 9.64 5.27
N GLU A 90 -28.87 9.64 6.50
CA GLU A 90 -28.22 10.81 7.10
C GLU A 90 -26.83 10.45 7.64
N VAL A 91 -25.90 11.39 7.50
CA VAL A 91 -24.58 11.35 8.11
C VAL A 91 -24.54 12.38 9.24
N LYS A 92 -24.12 11.95 10.43
CA LYS A 92 -23.85 12.86 11.55
C LYS A 92 -22.35 13.07 11.70
N ALA A 93 -21.92 14.31 11.60
CA ALA A 93 -20.53 14.74 11.80
C ALA A 93 -20.40 15.73 12.96
N LEU A 94 -19.19 15.92 13.46
CA LEU A 94 -18.86 17.05 14.34
C LEU A 94 -18.17 18.14 13.52
N VAL A 95 -18.86 19.25 13.27
CA VAL A 95 -18.30 20.42 12.55
C VAL A 95 -18.15 21.54 13.56
N ASP A 96 -16.93 22.07 13.72
CA ASP A 96 -16.59 23.10 14.71
C ASP A 96 -17.07 22.76 16.14
N GLY A 97 -16.98 21.47 16.49
CA GLY A 97 -17.40 20.94 17.80
C GLY A 97 -18.91 20.79 17.99
N LYS A 98 -19.73 21.01 16.96
CA LYS A 98 -21.19 20.87 17.00
C LYS A 98 -21.66 19.73 16.11
N GLU A 99 -22.74 19.07 16.51
CA GLU A 99 -23.38 18.07 15.65
C GLU A 99 -23.91 18.74 14.38
N HIS A 100 -23.55 18.17 13.24
CA HIS A 100 -24.02 18.53 11.91
C HIS A 100 -24.64 17.29 11.27
N ILE A 101 -25.88 17.41 10.82
CA ILE A 101 -26.61 16.33 10.13
C ILE A 101 -26.67 16.69 8.65
N GLU A 102 -26.22 15.77 7.80
CA GLU A 102 -26.19 15.92 6.36
C GLU A 102 -26.93 14.73 5.71
N SER A 103 -28.04 14.99 5.03
CA SER A 103 -28.76 13.98 4.26
C SER A 103 -27.98 13.57 3.00
N TYR A 104 -28.21 12.36 2.50
CA TYR A 104 -27.63 11.87 1.26
C TYR A 104 -28.62 11.06 0.43
N ASP A 105 -28.47 11.10 -0.90
CA ASP A 105 -29.09 10.12 -1.79
C ASP A 105 -28.17 8.92 -1.99
N LYS A 106 -26.86 9.21 -2.12
CA LYS A 106 -25.75 8.26 -2.27
C LYS A 106 -24.65 8.54 -1.24
N LEU A 107 -24.02 7.50 -0.74
CA LEU A 107 -22.94 7.58 0.24
C LEU A 107 -21.71 6.84 -0.28
N ILE A 108 -20.55 7.50 -0.28
CA ILE A 108 -19.25 6.89 -0.61
C ILE A 108 -18.38 6.89 0.64
N LEU A 109 -18.08 5.69 1.14
CA LEU A 109 -17.19 5.48 2.27
C LEU A 109 -15.75 5.34 1.76
N ALA A 110 -14.90 6.27 2.18
CA ALA A 110 -13.49 6.39 1.80
C ALA A 110 -12.60 6.61 3.04
N THR A 111 -13.00 6.01 4.16
CA THR A 111 -12.42 6.21 5.51
C THR A 111 -11.02 5.60 5.67
N GLY A 112 -10.56 4.86 4.67
CA GLY A 112 -9.24 4.26 4.62
C GLY A 112 -9.02 3.24 5.74
N SER A 113 -7.85 3.32 6.37
CA SER A 113 -7.36 2.37 7.36
C SER A 113 -6.68 3.10 8.51
N GLN A 114 -6.37 2.41 9.61
CA GLN A 114 -5.62 2.94 10.76
C GLN A 114 -4.43 2.03 11.08
N PRO A 115 -3.32 2.53 11.65
CA PRO A 115 -2.20 1.69 12.09
C PRO A 115 -2.69 0.64 13.09
N ILE A 116 -2.19 -0.58 12.96
CA ILE A 116 -2.43 -1.62 13.97
C ILE A 116 -1.62 -1.27 15.21
N ILE A 117 -2.30 -1.22 16.36
CA ILE A 117 -1.65 -1.11 17.67
C ILE A 117 -1.52 -2.55 18.21
N PRO A 118 -0.32 -3.16 18.19
CA PRO A 118 -0.15 -4.52 18.67
C PRO A 118 -0.27 -4.57 20.20
N PRO A 119 -0.68 -5.71 20.79
CA PRO A 119 -0.83 -5.87 22.23
C PRO A 119 0.54 -6.05 22.91
N VAL A 120 1.37 -5.00 22.84
CA VAL A 120 2.75 -4.97 23.34
C VAL A 120 2.80 -4.00 24.52
N LYS A 121 3.46 -4.41 25.61
CA LYS A 121 3.61 -3.56 26.80
C LYS A 121 4.33 -2.26 26.44
N GLY A 122 3.78 -1.12 26.86
CA GLY A 122 4.35 0.21 26.57
C GLY A 122 3.99 0.76 25.18
N VAL A 123 3.18 0.03 24.38
CA VAL A 123 2.65 0.51 23.10
C VAL A 123 1.18 0.88 23.28
N GLU A 124 0.95 2.14 23.61
CA GLU A 124 -0.39 2.68 23.87
C GLU A 124 -0.57 4.03 23.15
N ILE A 125 -1.80 4.32 22.73
CA ILE A 125 -2.18 5.58 22.08
C ILE A 125 -2.87 6.48 23.09
N GLN A 126 -2.60 7.78 23.04
CA GLN A 126 -3.31 8.78 23.84
C GLN A 126 -4.80 8.74 23.51
N GLU A 127 -5.64 8.65 24.54
CA GLU A 127 -7.10 8.56 24.38
C GLU A 127 -7.63 9.73 23.55
N GLY A 128 -8.48 9.42 22.56
CA GLY A 128 -9.06 10.41 21.66
C GLY A 128 -8.13 10.90 20.53
N SER A 129 -6.86 10.48 20.49
CA SER A 129 -5.95 10.85 19.40
C SER A 129 -6.38 10.23 18.07
N ARG A 130 -6.73 11.07 17.10
CA ARG A 130 -6.96 10.67 15.69
C ARG A 130 -5.68 10.68 14.86
N GLU A 131 -4.58 11.15 15.45
CA GLU A 131 -3.25 11.25 14.83
C GLU A 131 -2.33 10.11 15.27
N PHE A 132 -2.84 9.16 16.06
CA PHE A 132 -2.10 8.00 16.57
C PHE A 132 -0.87 8.40 17.42
N LYS A 133 -1.02 9.45 18.24
CA LYS A 133 0.02 9.87 19.18
C LYS A 133 0.17 8.83 20.28
N ALA A 134 1.37 8.29 20.44
CA ALA A 134 1.67 7.37 21.52
C ALA A 134 1.69 8.06 22.88
N THR A 135 1.45 7.32 23.96
CA THR A 135 1.59 7.81 25.33
C THR A 135 3.05 7.97 25.75
N LEU A 136 3.94 7.11 25.23
CA LEU A 136 5.37 7.13 25.48
C LEU A 136 6.09 8.04 24.46
N GLU A 137 6.91 8.98 24.93
CA GLU A 137 7.69 9.84 24.04
C GLU A 137 8.67 9.02 23.18
N ASN A 138 8.83 9.40 21.91
CA ASN A 138 9.62 8.71 20.88
C ASN A 138 9.13 7.30 20.49
N LEU A 139 7.94 6.89 20.90
CA LEU A 139 7.20 5.82 20.22
C LEU A 139 6.37 6.44 19.09
N GLN A 140 6.56 5.98 17.86
CA GLN A 140 6.03 6.63 16.66
C GLN A 140 5.23 5.66 15.80
N PHE A 141 4.18 6.19 15.17
CA PHE A 141 3.45 5.56 14.07
C PHE A 141 3.63 6.46 12.85
N VAL A 142 3.66 5.92 11.63
CA VAL A 142 3.81 6.72 10.41
C VAL A 142 2.72 6.37 9.41
N LYS A 143 1.73 7.26 9.30
CA LYS A 143 0.60 7.14 8.37
C LYS A 143 0.17 8.48 7.80
N LEU A 144 -0.02 9.46 8.67
CA LEU A 144 -0.48 10.80 8.33
C LEU A 144 0.70 11.73 8.07
N TYR A 145 0.45 12.86 7.42
CA TYR A 145 1.45 13.92 7.23
C TYR A 145 2.10 14.32 8.57
N GLN A 146 1.27 14.57 9.59
CA GLN A 146 1.71 14.98 10.93
C GLN A 146 2.64 13.97 11.58
N ASN A 147 2.49 12.68 11.26
CA ASN A 147 3.38 11.66 11.80
C ASN A 147 4.79 11.77 11.22
N ALA A 148 4.91 11.97 9.91
CA ALA A 148 6.22 12.17 9.28
C ALA A 148 6.87 13.48 9.74
N GLU A 149 6.07 14.55 9.86
CA GLU A 149 6.51 15.84 10.40
C GLU A 149 7.07 15.69 11.83
N GLU A 150 6.33 15.02 12.73
CA GLU A 150 6.77 14.78 14.11
C GLU A 150 8.06 13.96 14.17
N VAL A 151 8.19 12.92 13.33
CA VAL A 151 9.42 12.12 13.24
C VAL A 151 10.60 12.97 12.79
N ILE A 152 10.43 13.80 11.75
CA ILE A 152 11.50 14.66 11.22
C ILE A 152 11.92 15.70 12.26
N GLU A 153 10.96 16.32 12.95
CA GLU A 153 11.26 17.28 14.03
C GLU A 153 12.08 16.61 15.13
N LYS A 154 11.70 15.41 15.57
CA LYS A 154 12.44 14.64 16.59
C LYS A 154 13.83 14.24 16.13
N LEU A 155 14.03 13.96 14.85
CA LEU A 155 15.35 13.59 14.31
C LEU A 155 16.37 14.74 14.36
N HIS A 156 15.94 15.99 14.53
CA HIS A 156 16.84 17.13 14.79
C HIS A 156 17.49 17.07 16.18
N ASN A 157 16.92 16.32 17.12
CA ASN A 157 17.54 16.12 18.43
C ASN A 157 18.75 15.18 18.29
N PRO A 158 19.98 15.63 18.62
CA PRO A 158 21.19 14.81 18.50
C PRO A 158 21.22 13.62 19.46
N GLU A 159 20.35 13.57 20.47
CA GLU A 159 20.21 12.45 21.39
C GLU A 159 19.49 11.25 20.75
N ILE A 160 18.77 11.44 19.65
CA ILE A 160 18.19 10.33 18.88
C ILE A 160 19.28 9.76 17.97
N LYS A 161 19.94 8.69 18.41
CA LYS A 161 21.04 8.04 17.67
C LYS A 161 20.65 6.66 17.18
N ARG A 162 19.80 5.95 17.92
CA ARG A 162 19.42 4.56 17.69
C ARG A 162 17.92 4.45 17.48
N VAL A 163 17.53 3.83 16.37
CA VAL A 163 16.12 3.71 15.98
C VAL A 163 15.79 2.25 15.74
N ALA A 164 14.73 1.77 16.38
CA ALA A 164 14.13 0.49 16.01
C ALA A 164 12.92 0.72 15.09
N VAL A 165 12.84 -0.08 14.03
CA VAL A 165 11.66 -0.18 13.17
C VAL A 165 11.05 -1.57 13.38
N VAL A 166 9.77 -1.62 13.76
CA VAL A 166 9.04 -2.86 14.06
C VAL A 166 8.06 -3.17 12.94
N GLY A 167 8.25 -4.30 12.28
CA GLY A 167 7.57 -4.71 11.06
C GLY A 167 8.47 -4.46 9.84
N ALA A 168 8.76 -5.51 9.08
CA ALA A 168 9.63 -5.56 7.91
C ALA A 168 8.84 -5.77 6.61
N GLY A 169 7.60 -5.28 6.56
CA GLY A 169 6.90 -5.02 5.31
C GLY A 169 7.57 -3.88 4.52
N TYR A 170 7.01 -3.51 3.36
CA TYR A 170 7.58 -2.46 2.50
C TYR A 170 7.83 -1.14 3.25
N ILE A 171 6.86 -0.69 4.06
CA ILE A 171 6.98 0.54 4.87
C ILE A 171 8.16 0.47 5.84
N GLY A 172 8.30 -0.66 6.55
CA GLY A 172 9.36 -0.82 7.52
C GLY A 172 10.74 -0.86 6.87
N VAL A 173 10.85 -1.48 5.70
CA VAL A 173 12.09 -1.51 4.91
C VAL A 173 12.45 -0.10 4.42
N GLU A 174 11.51 0.65 3.85
CA GLU A 174 11.73 2.03 3.39
C GLU A 174 12.11 2.96 4.56
N LEU A 175 11.47 2.80 5.72
CA LEU A 175 11.79 3.61 6.90
C LEU A 175 13.13 3.22 7.53
N ALA A 176 13.51 1.95 7.50
CA ALA A 176 14.83 1.52 7.94
C ALA A 176 15.94 2.17 7.10
N GLU A 177 15.77 2.20 5.77
CA GLU A 177 16.65 2.97 4.89
C GLU A 177 16.64 4.47 5.25
N ALA A 178 15.46 5.07 5.40
CA ALA A 178 15.32 6.49 5.69
C ALA A 178 16.08 6.91 6.96
N PHE A 179 15.95 6.15 8.06
CA PHE A 179 16.68 6.45 9.29
C PHE A 179 18.18 6.22 9.17
N GLN A 180 18.61 5.17 8.48
CA GLN A 180 20.03 4.90 8.26
C GLN A 180 20.66 6.03 7.41
N ARG A 181 19.96 6.53 6.39
CA ARG A 181 20.39 7.69 5.60
C ARG A 181 20.55 8.97 6.45
N LYS A 182 19.74 9.10 7.50
CA LYS A 182 19.86 10.15 8.53
C LYS A 182 20.97 9.90 9.56
N GLY A 183 21.84 8.92 9.32
CA GLY A 183 22.99 8.60 10.14
C GLY A 183 22.64 7.96 11.48
N LYS A 184 21.47 7.31 11.58
CA LYS A 184 21.04 6.61 12.80
C LYS A 184 21.49 5.15 12.76
N ASP A 185 21.75 4.59 13.94
CA ASP A 185 21.94 3.15 14.12
C ASP A 185 20.56 2.47 14.08
N VAL A 186 20.30 1.69 13.04
CA VAL A 186 18.96 1.12 12.81
C VAL A 186 18.93 -0.38 13.12
N VAL A 187 17.90 -0.80 13.86
CA VAL A 187 17.50 -2.20 13.94
C VAL A 187 16.10 -2.40 13.34
N LEU A 188 15.98 -3.31 12.38
CA LEU A 188 14.71 -3.72 11.78
C LEU A 188 14.27 -5.06 12.37
N VAL A 189 13.15 -5.04 13.10
CA VAL A 189 12.63 -6.18 13.86
C VAL A 189 11.34 -6.67 13.23
N ASP A 190 11.21 -7.98 13.02
CA ASP A 190 9.94 -8.60 12.63
C ASP A 190 9.83 -10.00 13.24
N ILE A 191 8.60 -10.44 13.52
CA ILE A 191 8.31 -11.82 13.91
C ILE A 191 8.42 -12.78 12.73
N ALA A 192 8.21 -12.29 11.51
CA ALA A 192 8.51 -13.04 10.29
C ALA A 192 10.03 -13.26 10.16
N ASP A 193 10.41 -14.35 9.51
CA ASP A 193 11.80 -14.77 9.35
C ASP A 193 12.54 -14.08 8.18
N THR A 194 11.85 -13.17 7.48
CA THR A 194 12.39 -12.37 6.37
C THR A 194 11.58 -11.09 6.16
N CYS A 195 12.18 -10.08 5.52
CA CYS A 195 11.46 -8.88 5.11
C CYS A 195 10.57 -9.16 3.89
N MET A 196 9.47 -8.41 3.75
CA MET A 196 8.62 -8.41 2.55
C MET A 196 8.13 -9.79 2.06
N GLY A 197 8.09 -10.82 2.92
CA GLY A 197 7.69 -12.19 2.53
C GLY A 197 6.26 -12.31 1.98
N GLY A 198 5.43 -11.27 2.18
CA GLY A 198 4.13 -11.16 1.54
C GLY A 198 4.18 -10.76 0.06
N TYR A 199 5.29 -10.25 -0.45
CA TYR A 199 5.40 -9.65 -1.78
C TYR A 199 6.38 -10.41 -2.68
N TYR A 200 7.41 -11.01 -2.09
CA TYR A 200 8.49 -11.67 -2.79
C TYR A 200 8.79 -13.04 -2.18
N ASP A 201 9.22 -13.99 -3.02
CA ASP A 201 9.76 -15.28 -2.59
C ASP A 201 11.15 -15.10 -1.94
N ARG A 202 11.56 -16.10 -1.15
CA ARG A 202 12.71 -16.02 -0.24
C ARG A 202 14.02 -15.55 -0.90
N GLU A 203 14.30 -15.99 -2.12
CA GLU A 203 15.53 -15.60 -2.83
C GLU A 203 15.62 -14.09 -3.12
N PHE A 204 14.48 -13.42 -3.29
CA PHE A 204 14.37 -11.98 -3.48
C PHE A 204 14.43 -11.23 -2.15
N THR A 205 13.79 -11.75 -1.11
CA THR A 205 13.84 -11.13 0.23
C THR A 205 15.23 -11.26 0.86
N ASP A 206 15.97 -12.34 0.58
CA ASP A 206 17.37 -12.49 0.98
C ASP A 206 18.29 -11.47 0.28
N LEU A 207 17.99 -11.10 -0.98
CA LEU A 207 18.71 -10.02 -1.67
C LEU A 207 18.48 -8.67 -0.98
N MET A 208 17.23 -8.36 -0.62
CA MET A 208 16.94 -7.14 0.12
C MET A 208 17.56 -7.16 1.53
N SER A 209 17.52 -8.31 2.21
CA SER A 209 18.12 -8.46 3.55
C SER A 209 19.62 -8.17 3.51
N ARG A 210 20.35 -8.76 2.57
CA ARG A 210 21.78 -8.45 2.35
C ARG A 210 22.00 -6.98 2.03
N ASN A 211 21.16 -6.40 1.17
CA ASN A 211 21.26 -4.99 0.81
C ASN A 211 21.12 -4.06 2.04
N LEU A 212 20.21 -4.37 2.97
CA LEU A 212 20.05 -3.63 4.23
C LEU A 212 21.26 -3.81 5.15
N GLU A 213 21.75 -5.05 5.33
CA GLU A 213 22.91 -5.36 6.19
C GLU A 213 24.20 -4.71 5.69
N GLU A 214 24.44 -4.73 4.37
CA GLU A 214 25.60 -4.08 3.73
C GLU A 214 25.64 -2.57 3.97
N HIS A 215 24.47 -1.96 4.24
CA HIS A 215 24.34 -0.55 4.59
C HIS A 215 24.25 -0.31 6.11
N GLY A 216 24.50 -1.33 6.93
CA GLY A 216 24.61 -1.20 8.38
C GLY A 216 23.27 -1.26 9.14
N VAL A 217 22.18 -1.65 8.49
CA VAL A 217 20.92 -1.94 9.20
C VAL A 217 21.04 -3.31 9.88
N LYS A 218 20.86 -3.36 11.20
CA LYS A 218 20.80 -4.62 11.94
C LYS A 218 19.46 -5.29 11.70
N LEU A 219 19.47 -6.55 11.27
CA LEU A 219 18.25 -7.33 11.07
C LEU A 219 17.98 -8.23 12.28
N ALA A 220 16.76 -8.16 12.80
CA ALA A 220 16.28 -8.92 13.94
C ALA A 220 14.96 -9.64 13.57
N PHE A 221 15.04 -10.48 12.54
CA PHE A 221 13.92 -11.28 12.05
C PHE A 221 13.67 -12.53 12.91
N GLY A 222 12.45 -13.04 12.87
CA GLY A 222 12.00 -14.13 13.72
C GLY A 222 11.93 -13.75 15.19
N GLN A 223 11.83 -12.46 15.53
CA GLN A 223 11.77 -11.95 16.90
C GLN A 223 10.42 -11.29 17.19
N ALA A 224 9.73 -11.75 18.22
CA ALA A 224 8.48 -11.17 18.66
C ALA A 224 8.75 -10.05 19.68
N VAL A 225 8.30 -8.82 19.38
CA VAL A 225 8.38 -7.71 20.33
C VAL A 225 7.48 -7.98 21.54
N GLN A 226 8.04 -7.85 22.74
CA GLN A 226 7.35 -8.07 24.02
C GLN A 226 7.06 -6.76 24.75
N ALA A 227 7.97 -5.79 24.69
CA ALA A 227 7.78 -4.49 25.34
C ALA A 227 8.59 -3.37 24.66
N VAL A 228 8.06 -2.15 24.76
CA VAL A 228 8.82 -0.91 24.60
C VAL A 228 8.96 -0.28 25.98
N GLU A 229 10.18 -0.12 26.47
CA GLU A 229 10.46 0.31 27.85
C GLU A 229 11.21 1.65 27.89
N GLY A 230 10.98 2.40 28.96
CA GLY A 230 11.73 3.59 29.33
C GLY A 230 10.99 4.47 30.35
N GLN A 231 11.65 5.49 30.89
CA GLN A 231 11.08 6.41 31.88
C GLN A 231 10.65 7.72 31.20
N GLY A 232 9.37 7.82 30.83
CA GLY A 232 8.79 8.99 30.15
C GLY A 232 9.03 9.02 28.64
N LYS A 233 10.14 8.44 28.17
CA LYS A 233 10.49 8.26 26.75
C LYS A 233 11.01 6.85 26.47
N VAL A 234 11.06 6.45 25.20
CA VAL A 234 11.68 5.21 24.75
C VAL A 234 13.16 5.16 25.14
N GLU A 235 13.58 4.04 25.72
CA GLU A 235 14.99 3.72 26.02
C GLU A 235 15.39 2.33 25.53
N ARG A 236 14.44 1.38 25.46
CA ARG A 236 14.68 -0.02 25.09
C ARG A 236 13.52 -0.64 24.31
N LEU A 237 13.85 -1.50 23.36
CA LEU A 237 12.94 -2.44 22.71
C LEU A 237 13.29 -3.86 23.16
N VAL A 238 12.33 -4.56 23.76
CA VAL A 238 12.50 -5.93 24.26
C VAL A 238 11.78 -6.90 23.35
N THR A 239 12.49 -7.92 22.86
CA THR A 239 11.93 -9.05 22.12
C THR A 239 12.02 -10.33 22.94
N ASP A 240 11.51 -11.43 22.39
CA ASP A 240 11.63 -12.76 22.97
C ASP A 240 13.07 -13.32 22.96
N LYS A 241 14.00 -12.70 22.22
CA LYS A 241 15.38 -13.19 22.05
C LYS A 241 16.46 -12.19 22.45
N GLU A 242 16.18 -10.90 22.34
CA GLU A 242 17.17 -9.85 22.51
C GLU A 242 16.53 -8.57 23.08
N THR A 243 17.34 -7.74 23.72
CA THR A 243 16.95 -6.38 24.11
C THR A 243 17.85 -5.39 23.40
N PHE A 244 17.25 -4.38 22.78
CA PHE A 244 17.95 -3.33 22.06
C PHE A 244 17.79 -2.02 22.83
N ASP A 245 18.89 -1.38 23.20
CA ASP A 245 18.84 -0.01 23.69
C ASP A 245 18.63 0.94 22.50
N VAL A 246 17.55 1.70 22.50
CA VAL A 246 17.11 2.56 21.39
C VAL A 246 16.51 3.86 21.92
N ASP A 247 16.58 4.93 21.11
CA ASP A 247 16.11 6.26 21.51
C ASP A 247 14.73 6.60 20.91
N MET A 248 14.35 5.86 19.84
CA MET A 248 13.08 5.96 19.16
C MET A 248 12.65 4.57 18.64
N VAL A 249 11.35 4.27 18.73
CA VAL A 249 10.75 3.06 18.15
C VAL A 249 9.66 3.49 17.18
N LEU A 250 9.66 2.90 15.99
CA LEU A 250 8.64 3.14 14.98
C LEU A 250 7.87 1.85 14.67
N MET A 251 6.54 1.95 14.74
CA MET A 251 5.63 0.83 14.52
C MET A 251 5.11 0.81 13.08
N ALA A 252 5.58 -0.16 12.29
CA ALA A 252 5.23 -0.40 10.90
C ALA A 252 4.59 -1.80 10.70
N VAL A 253 3.77 -2.24 11.65
CA VAL A 253 3.20 -3.61 11.71
C VAL A 253 1.91 -3.82 10.88
N GLY A 254 1.57 -2.85 10.03
CA GLY A 254 0.42 -2.92 9.13
C GLY A 254 -0.78 -2.07 9.55
N PHE A 255 -1.86 -2.15 8.76
CA PHE A 255 -3.06 -1.34 8.92
C PHE A 255 -4.33 -2.19 9.02
N ARG A 256 -5.32 -1.66 9.73
CA ARG A 256 -6.68 -2.20 9.83
C ARG A 256 -7.66 -1.29 9.09
N PRO A 257 -8.60 -1.81 8.28
CA PRO A 257 -9.68 -1.02 7.68
C PRO A 257 -10.45 -0.19 8.72
N ASN A 258 -10.79 1.05 8.38
CA ASN A 258 -11.52 1.96 9.27
C ASN A 258 -13.03 1.87 9.02
N THR A 259 -13.66 0.81 9.52
CA THR A 259 -15.04 0.43 9.12
C THR A 259 -16.06 0.52 10.24
N ALA A 260 -15.72 1.18 11.36
CA ALA A 260 -16.60 1.33 12.52
C ALA A 260 -17.95 1.98 12.17
N LEU A 261 -17.99 2.89 11.19
CA LEU A 261 -19.21 3.56 10.74
C LEU A 261 -20.25 2.61 10.11
N GLY A 262 -19.85 1.37 9.79
CA GLY A 262 -20.78 0.37 9.26
C GLY A 262 -21.76 -0.15 10.30
N ASP A 263 -21.45 -0.02 11.60
CA ASP A 263 -22.31 -0.38 12.75
C ASP A 263 -23.02 -1.74 12.62
N GLY A 264 -22.31 -2.73 12.06
CA GLY A 264 -22.86 -4.07 11.79
C GLY A 264 -23.92 -4.16 10.69
N LYS A 265 -24.29 -3.04 10.04
CA LYS A 265 -25.26 -2.96 8.94
C LYS A 265 -24.66 -3.26 7.57
N LEU A 266 -23.33 -3.24 7.44
CA LEU A 266 -22.59 -3.55 6.20
C LEU A 266 -21.82 -4.86 6.33
N GLU A 267 -21.83 -5.67 5.28
CA GLU A 267 -21.04 -6.91 5.22
C GLU A 267 -19.54 -6.59 5.29
N THR A 268 -18.81 -7.36 6.09
CA THR A 268 -17.37 -7.19 6.27
C THR A 268 -16.60 -8.46 5.92
N PHE A 269 -15.43 -8.25 5.33
CA PHE A 269 -14.46 -9.27 5.09
C PHE A 269 -13.79 -9.68 6.41
N ARG A 270 -13.07 -10.81 6.41
CA ARG A 270 -12.44 -11.37 7.63
C ARG A 270 -11.52 -10.41 8.40
N ASN A 271 -10.99 -9.37 7.76
CA ASN A 271 -10.14 -8.34 8.40
C ASN A 271 -10.90 -7.04 8.75
N GLY A 272 -12.23 -7.03 8.58
CA GLY A 272 -13.11 -5.89 8.85
C GLY A 272 -13.34 -4.95 7.67
N ALA A 273 -12.67 -5.11 6.51
CA ALA A 273 -12.93 -4.28 5.34
C ALA A 273 -14.38 -4.47 4.83
N TRP A 274 -15.04 -3.43 4.34
CA TRP A 274 -16.36 -3.59 3.73
C TRP A 274 -16.24 -4.41 2.44
N VAL A 275 -17.08 -5.44 2.32
CA VAL A 275 -17.17 -6.23 1.09
C VAL A 275 -17.90 -5.41 0.04
N VAL A 276 -17.30 -5.33 -1.14
CA VAL A 276 -17.89 -4.63 -2.28
C VAL A 276 -17.85 -5.48 -3.55
N ASN A 277 -18.81 -5.24 -4.43
CA ASN A 277 -18.80 -5.81 -5.77
C ASN A 277 -17.85 -5.03 -6.71
N LYS A 278 -17.76 -5.45 -7.98
CA LYS A 278 -16.91 -4.78 -8.99
C LYS A 278 -17.35 -3.36 -9.36
N LYS A 279 -18.53 -2.91 -8.93
CA LYS A 279 -19.02 -1.53 -9.06
C LYS A 279 -18.74 -0.69 -7.82
N GLN A 280 -18.01 -1.25 -6.85
CA GLN A 280 -17.72 -0.67 -5.52
C GLN A 280 -18.95 -0.49 -4.64
N GLU A 281 -20.07 -1.15 -4.95
CA GLU A 281 -21.27 -1.14 -4.12
C GLU A 281 -21.10 -2.09 -2.94
N THR A 282 -21.53 -1.65 -1.75
CA THR A 282 -21.58 -2.48 -0.54
C THR A 282 -22.80 -3.40 -0.56
N SER A 283 -23.02 -4.15 0.53
CA SER A 283 -24.27 -4.92 0.75
C SER A 283 -25.52 -4.03 0.87
N MET A 284 -25.35 -2.72 1.00
CA MET A 284 -26.44 -1.75 1.13
C MET A 284 -26.60 -0.90 -0.12
N LYS A 285 -27.85 -0.80 -0.59
CA LYS A 285 -28.20 0.01 -1.75
C LYS A 285 -27.79 1.47 -1.54
N ASP A 286 -27.27 2.09 -2.59
CA ASP A 286 -26.84 3.49 -2.62
C ASP A 286 -25.63 3.82 -1.73
N VAL A 287 -24.99 2.81 -1.14
CA VAL A 287 -23.77 2.93 -0.33
C VAL A 287 -22.61 2.21 -1.00
N TYR A 288 -21.52 2.94 -1.23
CA TYR A 288 -20.31 2.48 -1.88
C TYR A 288 -19.14 2.51 -0.89
N ALA A 289 -18.11 1.68 -1.11
CA ALA A 289 -16.87 1.76 -0.35
C ALA A 289 -15.63 1.62 -1.25
N ILE A 290 -14.60 2.42 -0.98
CA ILE A 290 -13.42 2.58 -1.84
C ILE A 290 -12.11 2.71 -1.05
N GLY A 291 -11.00 2.36 -1.69
CA GLY A 291 -9.67 2.35 -1.06
C GLY A 291 -9.57 1.40 0.14
N ASP A 292 -8.71 1.73 1.08
CA ASP A 292 -8.30 0.84 2.18
C ASP A 292 -9.40 0.49 3.20
N CYS A 293 -10.62 1.04 3.06
CA CYS A 293 -11.76 0.62 3.89
C CYS A 293 -12.55 -0.55 3.26
N ALA A 294 -12.25 -0.93 2.03
CA ALA A 294 -13.01 -1.89 1.24
C ALA A 294 -12.16 -3.03 0.68
N THR A 295 -12.82 -4.08 0.23
CA THR A 295 -12.20 -5.15 -0.56
C THR A 295 -11.98 -4.75 -2.02
N VAL A 296 -11.17 -5.53 -2.73
CA VAL A 296 -11.02 -5.49 -4.19
C VAL A 296 -11.12 -6.91 -4.75
N TYR A 297 -11.45 -7.04 -6.03
CA TYR A 297 -11.35 -8.33 -6.72
C TYR A 297 -9.90 -8.58 -7.15
N ASP A 298 -9.31 -9.67 -6.71
CA ASP A 298 -7.94 -10.07 -7.04
C ASP A 298 -7.94 -11.06 -8.20
N ASN A 299 -7.47 -10.63 -9.36
CA ASN A 299 -7.44 -11.45 -10.57
C ASN A 299 -6.43 -12.60 -10.48
N ALA A 300 -5.38 -12.47 -9.67
CA ALA A 300 -4.40 -13.54 -9.49
C ALA A 300 -4.96 -14.68 -8.63
N ARG A 301 -5.77 -14.35 -7.62
CA ARG A 301 -6.50 -15.32 -6.78
C ARG A 301 -7.84 -15.78 -7.37
N ASN A 302 -8.39 -14.98 -8.28
CA ASN A 302 -9.76 -15.12 -8.77
C ASN A 302 -10.81 -15.10 -7.64
N ASP A 303 -10.61 -14.20 -6.67
CA ASP A 303 -11.45 -14.09 -5.47
C ASP A 303 -11.38 -12.67 -4.89
N THR A 304 -12.30 -12.36 -3.98
CA THR A 304 -12.28 -11.14 -3.18
C THR A 304 -11.07 -11.13 -2.24
N ASN A 305 -10.37 -10.00 -2.20
CA ASN A 305 -9.19 -9.82 -1.37
C ASN A 305 -9.12 -8.41 -0.76
N TYR A 306 -8.16 -8.19 0.12
CA TYR A 306 -7.85 -6.88 0.68
C TYR A 306 -6.43 -6.48 0.30
N ILE A 307 -6.30 -5.41 -0.50
CA ILE A 307 -5.02 -4.90 -0.99
C ILE A 307 -5.02 -3.38 -0.82
N ALA A 308 -4.42 -2.92 0.28
CA ALA A 308 -4.34 -1.51 0.64
C ALA A 308 -3.17 -0.82 -0.09
N LEU A 309 -3.45 -0.30 -1.29
CA LEU A 309 -2.49 0.43 -2.12
C LEU A 309 -3.14 1.69 -2.69
N ALA A 310 -2.38 2.77 -2.78
CA ALA A 310 -2.84 4.02 -3.41
C ALA A 310 -3.31 3.80 -4.86
N SER A 311 -2.69 2.86 -5.58
CA SER A 311 -3.11 2.43 -6.93
C SER A 311 -4.55 1.90 -6.98
N ASN A 312 -4.98 1.19 -5.94
CA ASN A 312 -6.34 0.67 -5.81
C ASN A 312 -7.29 1.78 -5.34
N ALA A 313 -6.86 2.62 -4.38
CA ALA A 313 -7.65 3.75 -3.90
C ALA A 313 -8.10 4.67 -5.04
N VAL A 314 -7.19 5.03 -5.95
CA VAL A 314 -7.51 5.85 -7.14
C VAL A 314 -8.53 5.15 -8.04
N ARG A 315 -8.29 3.90 -8.44
CA ARG A 315 -9.14 3.19 -9.41
C ARG A 315 -10.53 2.88 -8.86
N THR A 316 -10.60 2.44 -7.60
CA THR A 316 -11.88 2.20 -6.93
C THR A 316 -12.68 3.50 -6.77
N GLY A 317 -12.03 4.63 -6.48
CA GLY A 317 -12.66 5.95 -6.47
C GLY A 317 -13.31 6.33 -7.80
N ILE A 318 -12.61 6.10 -8.93
CA ILE A 318 -13.15 6.36 -10.28
C ILE A 318 -14.39 5.48 -10.55
N VAL A 319 -14.32 4.19 -10.23
CA VAL A 319 -15.43 3.26 -10.46
C VAL A 319 -16.64 3.64 -9.62
N ALA A 320 -16.47 3.90 -8.33
CA ALA A 320 -17.58 4.30 -7.46
C ALA A 320 -18.21 5.62 -7.90
N ALA A 321 -17.41 6.61 -8.33
CA ALA A 321 -17.90 7.89 -8.81
C ALA A 321 -18.85 7.75 -10.00
N HIS A 322 -18.51 6.94 -11.01
CA HIS A 322 -19.39 6.70 -12.15
C HIS A 322 -20.70 6.03 -11.70
N ASN A 323 -20.63 4.99 -10.88
CA ASN A 323 -21.83 4.24 -10.46
C ASN A 323 -22.73 5.06 -9.54
N ALA A 324 -22.16 5.84 -8.60
CA ALA A 324 -22.92 6.73 -7.74
C ALA A 324 -23.67 7.81 -8.53
N CYS A 325 -23.08 8.29 -9.64
CA CYS A 325 -23.70 9.23 -10.58
C CYS A 325 -24.61 8.56 -11.65
N GLY A 326 -24.90 7.27 -11.52
CA GLY A 326 -25.84 6.57 -12.40
C GLY A 326 -25.27 6.06 -13.73
N ARG A 327 -23.94 6.10 -13.91
CA ARG A 327 -23.27 5.45 -15.05
C ARG A 327 -22.70 4.11 -14.60
N GLU A 328 -23.25 3.04 -15.15
CA GLU A 328 -22.79 1.68 -14.85
C GLU A 328 -21.37 1.44 -15.37
N VAL A 329 -20.45 1.11 -14.45
CA VAL A 329 -19.04 0.77 -14.75
C VAL A 329 -18.59 -0.36 -13.82
N GLU A 330 -18.11 -1.46 -14.38
CA GLU A 330 -17.46 -2.51 -13.60
C GLU A 330 -15.93 -2.34 -13.63
N GLY A 331 -15.30 -2.47 -12.46
CA GLY A 331 -13.86 -2.52 -12.32
C GLY A 331 -13.28 -3.85 -12.81
N PRO A 332 -12.10 -3.84 -13.44
CA PRO A 332 -11.48 -5.05 -14.01
C PRO A 332 -10.85 -5.96 -12.95
N GLY A 333 -10.90 -5.62 -11.66
CA GLY A 333 -10.07 -6.24 -10.63
C GLY A 333 -8.63 -5.74 -10.66
N VAL A 334 -7.78 -6.32 -9.82
CA VAL A 334 -6.38 -5.92 -9.65
C VAL A 334 -5.48 -7.13 -9.41
N GLN A 335 -4.16 -6.94 -9.54
CA GLN A 335 -3.15 -8.00 -9.34
C GLN A 335 -2.25 -7.75 -8.11
N GLY A 336 -2.46 -6.66 -7.35
CA GLY A 336 -1.55 -6.31 -6.25
C GLY A 336 -0.14 -5.91 -6.70
N SER A 337 0.00 -5.37 -7.92
CA SER A 337 1.26 -4.88 -8.46
C SER A 337 1.90 -3.84 -7.54
N ASN A 338 3.17 -4.04 -7.20
CA ASN A 338 3.94 -3.20 -6.28
C ASN A 338 5.41 -3.13 -6.71
N GLY A 339 6.14 -2.19 -6.12
CA GLY A 339 7.57 -2.01 -6.31
C GLY A 339 8.21 -1.35 -5.10
N ILE A 340 9.51 -1.53 -4.96
CA ILE A 340 10.34 -0.95 -3.91
C ILE A 340 11.75 -0.71 -4.44
N SER A 341 12.38 0.38 -4.00
CA SER A 341 13.76 0.75 -4.37
C SER A 341 14.51 1.15 -3.11
N ILE A 342 15.52 0.37 -2.73
CA ILE A 342 16.29 0.57 -1.49
C ILE A 342 17.77 0.52 -1.84
N TYR A 343 18.53 1.56 -1.54
CA TYR A 343 19.97 1.68 -1.86
C TYR A 343 20.33 1.30 -3.31
N GLY A 344 19.44 1.61 -4.26
CA GLY A 344 19.61 1.30 -5.68
C GLY A 344 19.33 -0.16 -6.08
N LEU A 345 18.86 -1.00 -5.16
CA LEU A 345 18.27 -2.30 -5.47
C LEU A 345 16.77 -2.11 -5.76
N ASN A 346 16.39 -2.26 -7.02
CA ASN A 346 15.01 -2.06 -7.50
C ASN A 346 14.32 -3.41 -7.64
N MET A 347 13.19 -3.58 -6.94
CA MET A 347 12.38 -4.79 -6.99
C MET A 347 10.94 -4.44 -7.36
N VAL A 348 10.32 -5.28 -8.19
CA VAL A 348 8.91 -5.16 -8.55
C VAL A 348 8.24 -6.54 -8.55
N SER A 349 6.97 -6.59 -8.15
CA SER A 349 6.18 -7.81 -8.19
C SER A 349 4.72 -7.54 -8.57
N THR A 350 4.05 -8.57 -9.06
CA THR A 350 2.61 -8.58 -9.34
C THR A 350 2.06 -9.99 -9.21
N GLY A 351 0.80 -10.12 -8.79
CA GLY A 351 0.14 -11.40 -8.58
C GLY A 351 0.64 -12.15 -7.34
N LEU A 352 0.74 -13.47 -7.47
CA LEU A 352 1.07 -14.37 -6.36
C LEU A 352 2.52 -14.84 -6.44
N THR A 353 3.20 -14.82 -5.29
CA THR A 353 4.42 -15.60 -5.08
C THR A 353 4.12 -17.10 -5.17
N LEU A 354 5.14 -17.95 -5.34
CA LEU A 354 4.92 -19.40 -5.44
C LEU A 354 4.21 -19.94 -4.20
N GLU A 355 4.64 -19.50 -3.01
CA GLU A 355 4.03 -19.90 -1.75
C GLU A 355 2.56 -19.48 -1.67
N LYS A 356 2.24 -18.23 -2.00
CA LYS A 356 0.86 -17.71 -1.96
C LYS A 356 -0.05 -18.33 -3.00
N ALA A 357 0.49 -18.71 -4.16
CA ALA A 357 -0.24 -19.42 -5.20
C ALA A 357 -0.64 -20.83 -4.73
N LYS A 358 0.28 -21.57 -4.08
CA LYS A 358 -0.02 -22.87 -3.46
C LYS A 358 -1.05 -22.74 -2.33
N GLN A 359 -0.92 -21.73 -1.47
CA GLN A 359 -1.91 -21.44 -0.42
C GLN A 359 -3.30 -21.06 -0.97
N ALA A 360 -3.36 -20.52 -2.18
CA ALA A 360 -4.62 -20.22 -2.89
C ALA A 360 -5.24 -21.46 -3.58
N GLY A 361 -4.59 -22.62 -3.51
CA GLY A 361 -5.10 -23.88 -4.06
C GLY A 361 -4.69 -24.16 -5.52
N TYR A 362 -3.79 -23.37 -6.09
CA TYR A 362 -3.23 -23.66 -7.42
C TYR A 362 -2.17 -24.77 -7.36
N GLU A 363 -2.04 -25.54 -8.45
CA GLU A 363 -0.89 -26.40 -8.67
C GLU A 363 0.27 -25.55 -9.22
N ALA A 364 0.69 -24.58 -8.42
CA ALA A 364 1.63 -23.57 -8.85
C ALA A 364 3.05 -24.12 -8.94
N VAL A 365 3.71 -23.76 -10.04
CA VAL A 365 5.13 -23.96 -10.31
C VAL A 365 5.75 -22.64 -10.74
N GLU A 366 7.06 -22.59 -10.83
CA GLU A 366 7.80 -21.39 -11.20
C GLU A 366 8.83 -21.67 -12.29
N THR A 367 9.22 -20.62 -13.00
CA THR A 367 10.41 -20.58 -13.83
C THR A 367 11.17 -19.30 -13.49
N SER A 368 12.50 -19.35 -13.52
CA SER A 368 13.35 -18.21 -13.22
C SER A 368 14.48 -18.09 -14.22
N PHE A 369 14.94 -16.86 -14.41
CA PHE A 369 16.10 -16.58 -15.26
C PHE A 369 16.87 -15.39 -14.71
N LYS A 370 18.19 -15.41 -14.88
CA LYS A 370 19.08 -14.32 -14.51
C LYS A 370 20.04 -14.05 -15.66
N ASP A 371 20.03 -12.82 -16.15
CA ASP A 371 20.89 -12.43 -17.28
C ASP A 371 21.07 -10.91 -17.33
N LEU A 372 21.97 -10.42 -18.18
CA LEU A 372 22.15 -9.00 -18.46
C LEU A 372 20.91 -8.43 -19.17
N GLN A 373 20.54 -7.19 -18.82
CA GLN A 373 19.52 -6.44 -19.53
C GLN A 373 19.89 -6.32 -21.02
N LYS A 374 21.13 -5.96 -21.34
CA LYS A 374 21.64 -5.69 -22.69
C LYS A 374 22.70 -6.72 -23.10
N PRO A 375 23.04 -6.86 -24.40
CA PRO A 375 24.06 -7.82 -24.84
C PRO A 375 25.44 -7.56 -24.21
N GLY A 376 26.21 -8.62 -23.96
CA GLY A 376 27.50 -8.54 -23.25
C GLY A 376 28.59 -7.67 -23.89
N PHE A 377 28.43 -7.26 -25.15
CA PHE A 377 29.34 -6.30 -25.80
C PHE A 377 29.07 -4.83 -25.39
N ILE A 378 27.95 -4.54 -24.72
CA ILE A 378 27.65 -3.22 -24.16
C ILE A 378 28.47 -3.05 -22.87
N LYS A 379 29.45 -2.14 -22.90
CA LYS A 379 30.47 -1.98 -21.83
C LYS A 379 30.04 -1.11 -20.64
N HIS A 380 28.94 -0.36 -20.76
CA HIS A 380 28.49 0.60 -19.76
C HIS A 380 27.00 0.46 -19.50
N ASN A 381 26.57 0.71 -18.26
CA ASN A 381 25.15 0.70 -17.86
C ASN A 381 24.42 -0.57 -18.30
N ASN A 382 25.04 -1.73 -18.09
CA ASN A 382 24.46 -3.03 -18.39
C ASN A 382 24.43 -3.84 -17.09
N TYR A 383 23.23 -4.06 -16.58
CA TYR A 383 23.01 -4.63 -15.26
C TYR A 383 22.33 -5.99 -15.38
N GLU A 384 22.60 -6.88 -14.43
CA GLU A 384 21.88 -8.14 -14.33
C GLU A 384 20.45 -7.90 -13.87
N VAL A 385 19.51 -8.61 -14.49
CA VAL A 385 18.11 -8.69 -14.12
C VAL A 385 17.83 -10.13 -13.70
N THR A 386 17.22 -10.32 -12.53
CA THR A 386 16.65 -11.61 -12.13
C THR A 386 15.14 -11.52 -12.24
N ILE A 387 14.53 -12.53 -12.87
CA ILE A 387 13.08 -12.66 -13.03
C ILE A 387 12.63 -14.02 -12.52
N LYS A 388 11.47 -14.06 -11.88
CA LYS A 388 10.72 -15.27 -11.54
C LYS A 388 9.28 -15.12 -11.99
N ILE A 389 8.78 -16.11 -12.73
CA ILE A 389 7.39 -16.18 -13.19
C ILE A 389 6.72 -17.37 -12.53
N VAL A 390 5.62 -17.13 -11.82
CA VAL A 390 4.78 -18.14 -11.17
C VAL A 390 3.58 -18.40 -12.06
N TYR A 391 3.27 -19.66 -12.33
CA TYR A 391 2.14 -20.05 -13.18
C TYR A 391 1.49 -21.34 -12.69
N ASP A 392 0.23 -21.55 -13.05
CA ASP A 392 -0.50 -22.78 -12.72
C ASP A 392 -0.06 -23.92 -13.66
N LYS A 393 0.35 -25.06 -13.10
CA LYS A 393 0.87 -26.19 -13.88
C LYS A 393 -0.15 -26.74 -14.87
N LYS A 394 -1.42 -26.79 -14.47
CA LYS A 394 -2.52 -27.37 -15.26
C LYS A 394 -3.04 -26.42 -16.34
N SER A 395 -3.52 -25.26 -15.94
CA SER A 395 -4.13 -24.29 -16.86
C SER A 395 -3.10 -23.44 -17.61
N ARG A 396 -1.82 -23.50 -17.20
CA ARG A 396 -0.71 -22.73 -17.77
C ARG A 396 -0.78 -21.23 -17.57
N ILE A 397 -1.83 -20.71 -16.93
CA ILE A 397 -2.01 -19.27 -16.73
C ILE A 397 -0.94 -18.71 -15.80
N ILE A 398 -0.46 -17.52 -16.12
CA ILE A 398 0.46 -16.78 -15.24
C ILE A 398 -0.31 -16.32 -14.00
N LEU A 399 0.26 -16.59 -12.83
CA LEU A 399 -0.29 -16.24 -11.53
C LEU A 399 0.48 -15.09 -10.87
N GLY A 400 1.76 -14.92 -11.21
CA GLY A 400 2.60 -13.87 -10.64
C GLY A 400 3.93 -13.70 -11.34
N CYS A 401 4.58 -12.57 -11.07
CA CYS A 401 5.93 -12.28 -11.55
C CYS A 401 6.66 -11.40 -10.54
N GLN A 402 7.97 -11.62 -10.40
CA GLN A 402 8.89 -10.87 -9.56
C GLN A 402 10.15 -10.54 -10.37
N MET A 403 10.65 -9.32 -10.26
CA MET A 403 11.88 -8.89 -10.93
C MET A 403 12.74 -8.05 -9.99
N VAL A 404 14.06 -8.16 -10.13
CA VAL A 404 15.05 -7.36 -9.39
C VAL A 404 16.24 -6.98 -10.27
N SER A 405 16.71 -5.74 -10.13
CA SER A 405 17.91 -5.23 -10.80
C SER A 405 18.47 -3.99 -10.09
N LYS A 406 19.72 -3.62 -10.40
CA LYS A 406 20.29 -2.31 -10.07
C LYS A 406 19.91 -1.21 -11.06
N GLU A 407 19.33 -1.58 -12.22
CA GLU A 407 18.68 -0.67 -13.17
C GLU A 407 17.18 -0.66 -12.91
N ASP A 408 16.50 0.46 -13.20
CA ASP A 408 15.05 0.51 -13.13
C ASP A 408 14.44 -0.31 -14.28
N ILE A 409 13.83 -1.45 -13.91
CA ILE A 409 13.11 -2.36 -14.81
C ILE A 409 11.60 -2.39 -14.52
N SER A 410 11.11 -1.42 -13.75
CA SER A 410 9.75 -1.41 -13.19
C SER A 410 8.67 -1.49 -14.26
N MET A 411 8.86 -0.82 -15.40
CA MET A 411 7.91 -0.82 -16.52
C MET A 411 7.57 -2.23 -17.03
N GLY A 412 8.48 -3.19 -16.93
CA GLY A 412 8.23 -4.57 -17.33
C GLY A 412 7.13 -5.25 -16.52
N ILE A 413 6.91 -4.85 -15.26
CA ILE A 413 5.90 -5.48 -14.40
C ILE A 413 4.48 -5.20 -14.86
N HIS A 414 4.27 -4.11 -15.60
CA HIS A 414 2.95 -3.76 -16.15
C HIS A 414 2.47 -4.79 -17.18
N MET A 415 3.38 -5.35 -17.98
CA MET A 415 3.06 -6.44 -18.91
C MET A 415 2.56 -7.67 -18.16
N PHE A 416 3.23 -8.06 -17.06
CA PHE A 416 2.80 -9.20 -16.24
C PHE A 416 1.48 -8.94 -15.50
N SER A 417 1.27 -7.71 -15.04
CA SER A 417 0.01 -7.29 -14.44
C SER A 417 -1.15 -7.47 -15.44
N LEU A 418 -0.96 -7.04 -16.70
CA LEU A 418 -1.95 -7.26 -17.76
C LEU A 418 -2.09 -8.75 -18.10
N ALA A 419 -0.97 -9.48 -18.17
CA ALA A 419 -0.97 -10.91 -18.47
C ALA A 419 -1.84 -11.71 -17.49
N ILE A 420 -1.76 -11.40 -16.19
CA ILE A 420 -2.58 -12.05 -15.15
C ILE A 420 -4.05 -11.64 -15.27
N GLN A 421 -4.32 -10.35 -15.51
CA GLN A 421 -5.69 -9.85 -15.73
C GLN A 421 -6.38 -10.60 -16.88
N GLU A 422 -5.67 -10.76 -17.99
CA GLU A 422 -6.15 -11.39 -19.23
C GLU A 422 -5.94 -12.91 -19.27
N LYS A 423 -5.49 -13.52 -18.16
CA LYS A 423 -5.26 -14.97 -18.04
C LYS A 423 -4.34 -15.53 -19.12
N VAL A 424 -3.30 -14.77 -19.50
CA VAL A 424 -2.28 -15.18 -20.47
C VAL A 424 -1.53 -16.40 -19.92
N THR A 425 -1.32 -17.40 -20.78
CA THR A 425 -0.53 -18.58 -20.45
C THR A 425 0.96 -18.32 -20.58
N ILE A 426 1.76 -19.04 -19.82
CA ILE A 426 3.23 -19.00 -19.93
C ILE A 426 3.70 -19.40 -21.34
N ASP A 427 2.99 -20.30 -22.02
CA ASP A 427 3.30 -20.74 -23.38
C ASP A 427 3.03 -19.63 -24.41
N LYS A 428 1.96 -18.85 -24.21
CA LYS A 428 1.68 -17.66 -25.03
C LYS A 428 2.68 -16.54 -24.75
N LEU A 429 3.11 -16.38 -23.49
CA LEU A 429 4.14 -15.41 -23.13
C LEU A 429 5.49 -15.74 -23.77
N ALA A 430 5.86 -17.02 -23.86
CA ALA A 430 7.12 -17.46 -24.47
C ALA A 430 7.28 -17.04 -25.93
N LEU A 431 6.17 -16.88 -26.66
CA LEU A 431 6.12 -16.44 -28.06
C LEU A 431 5.63 -15.00 -28.23
N LEU A 432 5.46 -14.25 -27.14
CA LEU A 432 5.06 -12.85 -27.22
C LEU A 432 6.11 -12.05 -27.99
N ASP A 433 5.65 -11.20 -28.91
CA ASP A 433 6.50 -10.33 -29.72
C ASP A 433 7.10 -9.21 -28.85
N LEU A 434 8.20 -9.53 -28.19
CA LEU A 434 9.04 -8.57 -27.47
C LEU A 434 10.11 -8.06 -28.43
N PHE A 435 10.00 -6.78 -28.79
CA PHE A 435 10.93 -6.14 -29.72
C PHE A 435 12.39 -6.33 -29.29
N PHE A 436 13.30 -6.33 -30.26
CA PHE A 436 14.74 -6.39 -29.99
C PHE A 436 15.45 -5.13 -30.51
N LEU A 437 16.26 -4.53 -29.64
CA LEU A 437 17.27 -3.56 -30.02
C LEU A 437 18.46 -3.65 -29.05
N PRO A 438 19.72 -3.80 -29.51
CA PRO A 438 20.89 -3.98 -28.64
C PRO A 438 21.08 -2.91 -27.56
N HIS A 439 20.59 -1.70 -27.78
CA HIS A 439 20.68 -0.61 -26.80
C HIS A 439 19.75 -0.82 -25.60
N PHE A 440 18.68 -1.60 -25.76
CA PHE A 440 17.66 -1.83 -24.75
C PHE A 440 17.68 -3.25 -24.20
N ASN A 441 17.83 -4.27 -25.05
CA ASN A 441 17.67 -5.66 -24.64
C ASN A 441 18.47 -6.66 -25.49
N GLN A 442 18.39 -7.94 -25.12
CA GLN A 442 18.93 -9.07 -25.88
C GLN A 442 17.87 -9.66 -26.83
N PRO A 443 18.27 -10.33 -27.94
CA PRO A 443 17.32 -11.04 -28.81
C PRO A 443 16.50 -12.08 -28.03
N TYR A 444 17.19 -12.83 -27.16
CA TYR A 444 16.59 -13.73 -26.19
C TYR A 444 16.62 -13.06 -24.82
N ASN A 445 15.77 -12.04 -24.63
CA ASN A 445 15.69 -11.31 -23.37
C ASN A 445 15.25 -12.24 -22.21
N TYR A 446 15.49 -11.80 -20.97
CA TYR A 446 15.22 -12.59 -19.77
C TYR A 446 13.74 -13.01 -19.60
N ILE A 447 12.77 -12.27 -20.13
CA ILE A 447 11.35 -12.66 -20.10
C ILE A 447 11.14 -13.87 -21.00
N THR A 448 11.60 -13.78 -22.25
CA THR A 448 11.51 -14.86 -23.23
C THR A 448 12.23 -16.11 -22.72
N MET A 449 13.44 -15.97 -22.18
CA MET A 449 14.22 -17.10 -21.67
C MET A 449 13.59 -17.75 -20.44
N ALA A 450 13.06 -16.97 -19.49
CA ALA A 450 12.31 -17.52 -18.36
C ALA A 450 11.08 -18.30 -18.84
N ALA A 451 10.28 -17.73 -19.75
CA ALA A 451 9.08 -18.38 -20.25
C ALA A 451 9.38 -19.65 -21.06
N LEU A 452 10.43 -19.66 -21.90
CA LEU A 452 10.87 -20.84 -22.64
C LEU A 452 11.47 -21.93 -21.74
N SER A 453 11.94 -21.58 -20.54
CA SER A 453 12.48 -22.54 -19.56
C SER A 453 11.41 -23.14 -18.65
N ALA A 454 10.13 -22.76 -18.83
CA ALA A 454 9.03 -23.37 -18.09
C ALA A 454 8.94 -24.88 -18.38
N GLU A 455 8.59 -25.67 -17.37
CA GLU A 455 8.41 -27.12 -17.54
C GLU A 455 7.40 -27.40 -18.67
N ASP A 456 7.81 -28.21 -19.64
CA ASP A 456 6.90 -28.81 -20.60
C ASP A 456 5.90 -29.72 -19.87
N LEU A 457 4.64 -29.72 -20.31
CA LEU A 457 3.74 -30.81 -19.96
C LEU A 457 4.34 -32.07 -20.57
N ALA A 458 4.92 -32.95 -19.74
CA ALA A 458 5.27 -34.30 -20.17
C ALA A 458 4.03 -34.91 -20.86
N GLN A 459 4.19 -35.28 -22.13
CA GLN A 459 3.12 -35.89 -22.95
C GLN A 459 2.59 -37.18 -22.34
#